data_AF-A0A3D0ZE12-F1
#
_entry.id   AF-A0A3D0ZE12-F1
#
_cell.length_a   1.000
_cell.length_b   1.000
_cell.length_c   1.000
_cell.angle_alpha   90.00
_cell.angle_beta   90.00
_cell.angle_gamma   90.00
#
_symmetry.space_group_name_H-M   'P 1'
#
loop_
_entity.id
_entity.type
_entity.pdbx_description
1 polymer ?
#
loop_
_entity_poly.entity_id
_entity_poly.type
_entity_poly.pdbx_seq_one_letter_code
_entity_poly.pdbx_strand_id
1 'polypeptide(L)'
;MKKFIAVICFFLVCGGVYSQSVFTYDLKKDIIIGTAALGVFVSPFFVSNVPGNIPGDLFKEDINALDRSFMFSYNRPLDIVSDHGVYALLLLPALSLAGNIRDKDAWLTYGIMYAEAFFLTFGTNDLLKNAIIRYGPYMYSGGIPDGQEDDYYNSFPSRSTALAFLSAGFLSATFSAEYP
;
A
#
# COMPACT_ATOMS: atom_id res chain seq x y z
N MET A 1 -4.00 30.42 -13.15
CA MET A 1 -5.37 30.58 -12.60
C MET A 1 -6.47 30.12 -13.56
N LYS A 2 -6.59 30.67 -14.77
CA LYS A 2 -7.64 30.27 -15.75
C LYS A 2 -7.66 28.76 -16.10
N LYS A 3 -6.49 28.12 -16.19
CA LYS A 3 -6.37 26.67 -16.44
C LYS A 3 -6.84 25.81 -15.25
N PHE A 4 -6.64 26.29 -14.02
CA PHE A 4 -7.08 25.60 -12.80
C PHE A 4 -8.61 25.67 -12.64
N ILE A 5 -9.17 26.84 -12.95
CA ILE A 5 -10.64 27.04 -12.99
C ILE A 5 -11.27 26.18 -14.08
N ALA A 6 -10.63 26.03 -15.25
CA ALA A 6 -11.14 25.16 -16.32
C ALA A 6 -11.16 23.68 -15.92
N VAL A 7 -10.16 23.18 -15.19
CA VAL A 7 -10.15 21.81 -14.66
C VAL A 7 -11.25 21.61 -13.62
N ILE A 8 -11.43 22.55 -12.70
CA ILE A 8 -12.51 22.51 -11.70
C ILE A 8 -13.90 22.56 -12.39
N CYS A 9 -14.07 23.41 -13.39
CA CYS A 9 -15.31 23.48 -14.17
C CYS A 9 -15.57 22.21 -15.00
N PHE A 10 -14.53 21.55 -15.52
CA PHE A 10 -14.67 20.26 -16.20
C PHE A 10 -15.16 19.17 -15.24
N PHE A 11 -14.62 19.12 -14.01
CA PHE A 11 -15.11 18.21 -12.97
C PHE A 11 -16.55 18.52 -12.52
N LEU A 12 -16.97 19.79 -12.53
CA LEU A 12 -18.32 20.19 -12.13
C LEU A 12 -19.41 19.92 -13.18
N VAL A 13 -19.07 19.96 -14.48
CA VAL A 13 -20.04 19.76 -15.56
C VAL A 13 -20.39 18.28 -15.78
N CYS A 14 -19.56 17.34 -15.33
CA CYS A 14 -19.86 15.90 -15.37
C CYS A 14 -20.77 15.40 -14.22
N GLY A 15 -21.14 16.25 -13.26
CA GLY A 15 -21.90 15.87 -12.05
C GLY A 15 -23.40 15.57 -12.25
N GLY A 16 -23.83 15.15 -13.44
CA GLY A 16 -25.23 15.07 -13.83
C GLY A 16 -25.90 13.69 -13.80
N VAL A 17 -25.19 12.62 -13.42
CA VAL A 17 -25.79 11.28 -13.32
C VAL A 17 -25.45 10.71 -11.95
N TYR A 18 -26.37 10.90 -11.00
CA TYR A 18 -26.32 10.23 -9.72
C TYR A 18 -26.79 8.79 -9.93
N SER A 19 -25.84 7.85 -9.94
CA SER A 19 -26.16 6.43 -9.84
C SER A 19 -26.26 6.07 -8.35
N GLN A 20 -27.11 5.11 -8.00
CA GLN A 20 -26.87 4.39 -6.74
C GLN A 20 -25.55 3.64 -6.89
N SER A 21 -24.73 3.63 -5.83
CA SER A 21 -23.52 2.81 -5.83
C SER A 21 -23.90 1.35 -6.06
N VAL A 22 -23.10 0.66 -6.87
CA VAL A 22 -23.26 -0.78 -7.11
C VAL A 22 -22.87 -1.59 -5.87
N PHE A 23 -22.01 -1.03 -5.02
CA PHE A 23 -21.58 -1.65 -3.77
C PHE A 23 -22.53 -1.30 -2.64
N THR A 24 -22.83 -2.30 -1.81
CA THR A 24 -23.73 -2.17 -0.67
C THR A 24 -23.12 -2.83 0.56
N TYR A 25 -23.27 -2.18 1.71
CA TYR A 25 -22.89 -2.74 2.99
C TYR A 25 -23.82 -3.89 3.39
N ASP A 26 -23.24 -5.03 3.75
CA ASP A 26 -23.91 -6.20 4.28
C ASP A 26 -23.22 -6.64 5.58
N LEU A 27 -23.87 -6.33 6.71
CA LEU A 27 -23.35 -6.58 8.04
C LEU A 27 -22.74 -7.99 8.22
N LYS A 28 -23.35 -9.04 7.65
CA LYS A 28 -22.83 -10.41 7.82
C LYS A 28 -21.56 -10.62 7.03
N LYS A 29 -21.51 -10.15 5.77
CA LYS A 29 -20.33 -10.29 4.91
C LYS A 29 -19.17 -9.44 5.44
N ASP A 30 -19.44 -8.18 5.75
CA ASP A 30 -18.42 -7.22 6.22
C ASP A 30 -17.88 -7.61 7.60
N ILE A 31 -18.70 -8.18 8.50
CA ILE A 31 -18.15 -8.72 9.76
C ILE A 31 -17.19 -9.87 9.49
N ILE A 32 -17.54 -10.82 8.62
CA ILE A 32 -16.69 -11.97 8.34
C ILE A 32 -15.37 -11.53 7.71
N ILE A 33 -15.44 -10.68 6.67
CA ILE A 33 -14.26 -10.18 5.95
C ILE A 33 -13.43 -9.29 6.85
N GLY A 34 -14.04 -8.31 7.51
CA GLY A 34 -13.37 -7.41 8.44
C GLY A 34 -12.68 -8.12 9.60
N THR A 35 -13.32 -9.14 10.18
CA THR A 35 -12.69 -9.92 11.26
C THR A 35 -11.49 -10.73 10.75
N ALA A 36 -11.60 -11.33 9.56
CA ALA A 36 -10.49 -12.05 8.94
C ALA A 36 -9.32 -11.10 8.61
N ALA A 37 -9.60 -9.94 8.01
CA ALA A 37 -8.61 -8.94 7.66
C ALA A 37 -7.90 -8.39 8.90
N LEU A 38 -8.64 -8.08 9.97
CA LEU A 38 -8.07 -7.67 11.26
C LEU A 38 -7.24 -8.78 11.90
N GLY A 39 -7.66 -10.04 11.82
CA GLY A 39 -6.89 -11.17 12.32
C GLY A 39 -5.52 -11.27 11.64
N VAL A 40 -5.50 -11.14 10.32
CA VAL A 40 -4.25 -11.10 9.54
C VAL A 40 -3.41 -9.86 9.90
N PHE A 41 -4.02 -8.68 10.04
CA PHE A 41 -3.34 -7.45 10.44
C PHE A 41 -2.68 -7.51 11.82
N VAL A 42 -3.32 -8.18 12.78
CA VAL A 42 -2.83 -8.28 14.16
C VAL A 42 -1.77 -9.36 14.32
N SER A 43 -1.76 -10.38 13.46
CA SER A 43 -0.86 -11.53 13.60
C SER A 43 0.66 -11.23 13.55
N PRO A 44 1.20 -10.27 12.76
CA PRO A 44 2.62 -9.92 12.76
C PRO A 44 3.14 -9.46 14.12
N PHE A 45 2.31 -8.86 14.97
CA PHE A 45 2.71 -8.41 16.30
C PHE A 45 3.11 -9.55 17.25
N PHE A 46 2.74 -10.79 16.91
CA PHE A 46 3.09 -11.99 17.68
C PHE A 46 4.20 -12.82 17.02
N VAL A 47 4.66 -12.44 15.83
CA VAL A 47 5.68 -13.15 15.08
C VAL A 47 6.80 -12.16 14.78
N SER A 48 7.87 -12.20 15.56
CA SER A 48 9.07 -11.40 15.32
C SER A 48 10.24 -12.32 15.00
N ASN A 49 10.90 -12.11 13.87
CA ASN A 49 12.16 -12.76 13.56
C ASN A 49 13.23 -11.68 13.42
N VAL A 50 14.25 -11.77 14.28
CA VAL A 50 15.44 -10.90 14.21
C VAL A 50 16.58 -11.74 13.63
N PRO A 51 17.32 -11.26 12.62
CA PRO A 51 18.45 -11.98 12.07
C PRO A 51 19.56 -12.09 13.11
N GLY A 52 20.21 -13.25 13.16
CA GLY A 52 21.32 -13.50 14.08
C GLY A 52 22.62 -12.78 13.72
N ASN A 53 22.85 -12.47 12.43
CA ASN A 53 24.11 -11.86 11.94
C ASN A 53 23.84 -10.68 11.00
N ILE A 54 24.77 -9.73 10.93
CA ILE A 54 24.72 -8.57 10.01
C ILE A 54 25.51 -8.93 8.73
N PRO A 55 25.07 -8.57 7.52
CA PRO A 55 25.69 -8.98 6.24
C PRO A 55 27.13 -8.51 5.97
N GLY A 56 27.76 -7.76 6.88
CA GLY A 56 29.04 -7.08 6.63
C GLY A 56 30.19 -7.99 6.17
N ASP A 57 30.07 -9.30 6.37
CA ASP A 57 31.04 -10.31 5.99
C ASP A 57 30.64 -11.17 4.77
N LEU A 58 29.53 -10.85 4.07
CA LEU A 58 29.08 -11.63 2.91
C LEU A 58 29.91 -11.30 1.66
N PHE A 59 30.53 -12.32 1.06
CA PHE A 59 31.19 -12.19 -0.22
C PHE A 59 30.16 -11.92 -1.33
N LYS A 60 30.56 -11.16 -2.35
CA LYS A 60 29.67 -10.77 -3.46
C LYS A 60 29.11 -11.98 -4.22
N GLU A 61 29.83 -13.09 -4.24
CA GLU A 61 29.38 -14.34 -4.88
C GLU A 61 28.19 -14.99 -4.17
N ASP A 62 28.06 -14.78 -2.85
CA ASP A 62 27.01 -15.37 -2.00
C ASP A 62 25.69 -14.59 -2.06
N ILE A 63 25.71 -13.38 -2.62
CA ILE A 63 24.52 -12.56 -2.82
C ILE A 63 23.74 -13.08 -4.03
N ASN A 64 22.41 -13.13 -3.93
CA ASN A 64 21.55 -13.50 -5.05
C ASN A 64 21.80 -12.59 -6.29
N ALA A 65 21.56 -13.11 -7.49
CA ALA A 65 21.84 -12.36 -8.72
C ALA A 65 21.01 -11.08 -8.84
N LEU A 66 19.78 -11.10 -8.32
CA LEU A 66 18.89 -9.94 -8.32
C LEU A 66 19.44 -8.80 -7.46
N ASP A 67 19.79 -9.06 -6.19
CA ASP A 67 20.24 -7.96 -5.31
C ASP A 67 21.55 -7.39 -5.80
N ARG A 68 22.45 -8.22 -6.35
CA ARG A 68 23.72 -7.79 -6.95
C ARG A 68 23.57 -6.65 -7.97
N SER A 69 22.49 -6.64 -8.75
CA SER A 69 22.21 -5.58 -9.73
C SER A 69 21.65 -4.30 -9.10
N PHE A 70 21.15 -4.38 -7.86
CA PHE A 70 20.52 -3.27 -7.14
C PHE A 70 21.29 -2.85 -5.87
N MET A 71 22.55 -3.27 -5.72
CA MET A 71 23.45 -2.89 -4.61
C MET A 71 23.92 -1.43 -4.69
N PHE A 72 22.97 -0.48 -4.73
CA PHE A 72 23.27 0.94 -4.68
C PHE A 72 23.31 1.44 -3.23
N SER A 73 24.09 2.49 -2.97
CA SER A 73 24.10 3.15 -1.67
C SER A 73 22.74 3.79 -1.38
N TYR A 74 22.36 3.81 -0.10
CA TYR A 74 21.10 4.39 0.35
C TYR A 74 20.97 5.88 -0.07
N ASN A 75 19.81 6.24 -0.61
CA ASN A 75 19.52 7.60 -1.08
C ASN A 75 18.25 8.12 -0.39
N ARG A 76 18.43 8.92 0.66
CA ARG A 76 17.35 9.47 1.48
C ARG A 76 16.34 10.34 0.69
N PRO A 77 16.75 11.21 -0.24
CA PRO A 77 15.78 11.93 -1.08
C PRO A 77 14.84 11.00 -1.88
N LEU A 78 15.37 9.93 -2.48
CA LEU A 78 14.55 8.98 -3.24
C LEU A 78 13.59 8.19 -2.34
N ASP A 79 14.03 7.83 -1.15
CA ASP A 79 13.20 7.19 -0.13
C ASP A 79 11.98 8.05 0.23
N ILE A 80 12.21 9.33 0.54
CA ILE A 80 11.15 10.29 0.86
C ILE A 80 10.17 10.48 -0.32
N VAL A 81 10.68 10.61 -1.54
CA VAL A 81 9.82 10.75 -2.74
C VAL A 81 8.98 9.51 -2.96
N SER A 82 9.54 8.32 -2.75
CA SER A 82 8.83 7.04 -2.83
C SER A 82 7.67 6.99 -1.84
N ASP A 83 7.92 7.34 -0.58
CA ASP A 83 6.89 7.35 0.48
C ASP A 83 5.74 8.30 0.15
N HIS A 84 6.06 9.54 -0.24
CA HIS A 84 5.03 10.49 -0.63
C HIS A 84 4.24 10.04 -1.87
N GLY A 85 4.90 9.37 -2.82
CA GLY A 85 4.25 8.76 -3.97
C GLY A 85 3.21 7.72 -3.55
N VAL A 86 3.55 6.85 -2.61
CA VAL A 86 2.63 5.84 -2.07
C VAL A 86 1.47 6.50 -1.33
N TYR A 87 1.73 7.51 -0.49
CA TYR A 87 0.66 8.25 0.19
C TYR A 87 -0.31 8.91 -0.80
N ALA A 88 0.20 9.46 -1.91
CA ALA A 88 -0.67 9.98 -2.95
C ALA A 88 -1.51 8.88 -3.62
N LEU A 89 -0.92 7.71 -3.89
CA LEU A 89 -1.63 6.57 -4.47
C LEU A 89 -2.73 6.04 -3.54
N LEU A 90 -2.49 5.98 -2.23
CA LEU A 90 -3.48 5.56 -1.22
C LEU A 90 -4.74 6.45 -1.21
N LEU A 91 -4.65 7.68 -1.69
CA LEU A 91 -5.79 8.59 -1.78
C LEU A 91 -6.57 8.47 -3.10
N LEU A 92 -5.96 7.92 -4.16
CA LEU A 92 -6.58 7.83 -5.48
C LEU A 92 -7.90 7.02 -5.51
N PRO A 93 -8.08 5.93 -4.74
CA PRO A 93 -9.35 5.21 -4.64
C PRO A 93 -10.57 6.09 -4.35
N ALA A 94 -10.40 7.24 -3.70
CA ALA A 94 -11.50 8.18 -3.45
C ALA A 94 -12.14 8.72 -4.75
N LEU A 95 -11.45 8.63 -5.89
CA LEU A 95 -12.01 9.03 -7.19
C LEU A 95 -13.20 8.16 -7.61
N SER A 96 -13.31 6.91 -7.14
CA SER A 96 -14.47 6.06 -7.39
C SER A 96 -15.76 6.61 -6.77
N LEU A 97 -15.66 7.51 -5.79
CA LEU A 97 -16.81 8.14 -5.15
C LEU A 97 -17.26 9.42 -5.85
N ALA A 98 -16.64 9.84 -6.96
CA ALA A 98 -16.94 11.14 -7.59
C ALA A 98 -18.42 11.31 -7.99
N GLY A 99 -19.09 10.24 -8.40
CA GLY A 99 -20.50 10.20 -8.81
C GLY A 99 -21.45 10.03 -7.63
N ASN A 100 -20.94 9.50 -6.52
CA ASN A 100 -21.68 9.19 -5.30
C ASN A 100 -21.27 10.12 -4.14
N ILE A 101 -20.68 11.28 -4.44
CA ILE A 101 -19.99 12.13 -3.44
C ILE A 101 -20.92 12.64 -2.32
N ARG A 102 -22.23 12.71 -2.59
CA ARG A 102 -23.26 13.13 -1.62
C ARG A 102 -23.90 11.95 -0.86
N ASP A 103 -23.64 10.73 -1.29
CA ASP A 103 -24.20 9.51 -0.71
C ASP A 103 -23.35 9.04 0.47
N LYS A 104 -23.83 9.28 1.69
CA LYS A 104 -23.14 8.88 2.92
C LYS A 104 -23.01 7.37 3.07
N ASP A 105 -23.95 6.61 2.53
CA ASP A 105 -23.94 5.15 2.63
C ASP A 105 -22.89 4.58 1.68
N ALA A 106 -22.70 5.19 0.50
CA ALA A 106 -21.60 4.88 -0.40
C ALA A 106 -20.23 5.17 0.26
N TRP A 107 -20.08 6.32 0.92
CA TRP A 107 -18.86 6.65 1.67
C TRP A 107 -18.54 5.61 2.76
N LEU A 108 -19.55 5.19 3.53
CA LEU A 108 -19.38 4.18 4.56
C LEU A 108 -18.98 2.83 3.95
N THR A 109 -19.70 2.40 2.92
CA THR A 109 -19.45 1.11 2.24
C THR A 109 -18.03 1.05 1.67
N TYR A 110 -17.63 2.08 0.91
CA TYR A 110 -16.28 2.18 0.36
C TYR A 110 -15.20 2.26 1.44
N GLY A 111 -15.46 3.03 2.51
CA GLY A 111 -14.54 3.14 3.64
C GLY A 111 -14.28 1.79 4.30
N ILE A 112 -15.33 0.99 4.52
CA ILE A 112 -15.23 -0.35 5.09
C ILE A 112 -14.46 -1.27 4.14
N MET A 113 -14.89 -1.38 2.88
CA MET A 113 -14.22 -2.24 1.89
C MET A 113 -12.73 -1.88 1.73
N TYR A 114 -12.40 -0.59 1.69
CA TYR A 114 -11.02 -0.14 1.55
C TYR A 114 -10.19 -0.43 2.81
N ALA A 115 -10.77 -0.24 4.00
CA ALA A 115 -10.13 -0.57 5.27
C ALA A 115 -9.86 -2.08 5.39
N GLU A 116 -10.81 -2.93 5.00
CA GLU A 116 -10.64 -4.38 4.98
C GLU A 116 -9.49 -4.80 4.05
N ALA A 117 -9.49 -4.26 2.82
CA ALA A 117 -8.44 -4.54 1.85
C ALA A 117 -7.07 -4.01 2.31
N PHE A 118 -7.05 -2.86 2.96
CA PHE A 118 -5.85 -2.30 3.59
C PHE A 118 -5.32 -3.19 4.71
N PHE A 119 -6.15 -3.60 5.67
CA PHE A 119 -5.73 -4.46 6.78
C PHE A 119 -5.22 -5.81 6.29
N LEU A 120 -5.91 -6.40 5.31
CA LEU A 120 -5.48 -7.66 4.71
C LEU A 120 -4.11 -7.50 4.02
N THR A 121 -3.93 -6.44 3.24
CA THR A 121 -2.68 -6.18 2.49
C THR A 121 -1.52 -5.89 3.43
N PHE A 122 -1.72 -4.97 4.37
CA PHE A 122 -0.71 -4.56 5.33
C PHE A 122 -0.31 -5.73 6.24
N GLY A 123 -1.30 -6.42 6.81
CA GLY A 123 -1.08 -7.59 7.66
C GLY A 123 -0.34 -8.71 6.94
N THR A 124 -0.74 -9.02 5.70
CA THR A 124 -0.05 -10.04 4.90
C THR A 124 1.38 -9.62 4.57
N ASN A 125 1.61 -8.34 4.24
CA ASN A 125 2.95 -7.83 3.97
C ASN A 125 3.87 -7.98 5.18
N ASP A 126 3.43 -7.52 6.35
CA ASP A 126 4.22 -7.59 7.58
C ASP A 126 4.40 -9.04 8.06
N LEU A 127 3.39 -9.90 7.90
CA LEU A 127 3.53 -11.34 8.16
C LEU A 127 4.63 -11.96 7.30
N LEU A 128 4.64 -11.63 6.00
CA LEU A 128 5.64 -12.15 5.07
C LEU A 128 7.02 -11.56 5.35
N LYS A 129 7.12 -10.29 5.73
CA LYS A 129 8.38 -9.67 6.17
C LYS A 129 8.94 -10.40 7.38
N ASN A 130 8.09 -10.71 8.36
CA ASN A 130 8.50 -11.46 9.54
C ASN A 130 8.82 -12.92 9.22
N ALA A 131 8.21 -13.52 8.19
CA ALA A 131 8.50 -14.90 7.79
C ALA A 131 9.75 -15.03 6.91
N ILE A 132 10.07 -14.01 6.12
CA ILE A 132 11.15 -14.02 5.13
C ILE A 132 12.16 -12.93 5.48
N ILE A 133 13.15 -13.30 6.30
CA ILE A 133 14.26 -12.41 6.63
C ILE A 133 15.08 -12.15 5.37
N ARG A 134 15.15 -10.89 4.94
CA ARG A 134 15.95 -10.47 3.79
C ARG A 134 16.46 -9.06 3.96
N TYR A 135 17.78 -8.92 3.90
CA TYR A 135 18.43 -7.62 3.92
C TYR A 135 18.15 -6.80 2.66
N GLY A 136 17.99 -5.50 2.85
CA GLY A 136 17.86 -4.57 1.72
C GLY A 136 19.13 -4.55 0.86
N PRO A 137 19.05 -4.39 -0.47
CA PRO A 137 20.24 -4.36 -1.34
C PRO A 137 21.29 -3.31 -0.94
N TYR A 138 20.87 -2.21 -0.30
CA TYR A 138 21.77 -1.16 0.20
C TYR A 138 22.66 -1.63 1.38
N MET A 139 22.31 -2.72 2.05
CA MET A 139 23.07 -3.29 3.17
C MET A 139 24.35 -4.01 2.75
N TYR A 140 24.46 -4.39 1.47
CA TYR A 140 25.62 -5.13 0.98
C TYR A 140 26.79 -4.23 0.56
N SER A 141 26.60 -2.90 0.52
CA SER A 141 27.61 -1.93 0.08
C SER A 141 28.02 -0.92 1.16
N GLY A 142 27.45 -1.00 2.36
CA GLY A 142 27.71 -0.08 3.46
C GLY A 142 27.12 -0.53 4.79
N GLY A 143 27.22 0.33 5.81
CA GLY A 143 26.57 0.11 7.11
C GLY A 143 25.07 0.40 7.06
N ILE A 144 24.40 0.17 8.20
CA ILE A 144 22.99 0.53 8.39
C ILE A 144 22.87 2.06 8.30
N PRO A 145 22.05 2.60 7.38
CA PRO A 145 21.78 4.04 7.34
C PRO A 145 21.05 4.51 8.60
N ASP A 146 21.35 5.73 9.06
CA ASP A 146 20.63 6.35 10.19
C ASP A 146 19.12 6.36 9.94
N GLY A 147 18.35 5.84 10.91
CA GLY A 147 16.89 5.73 10.85
C GLY A 147 16.36 4.47 10.17
N GLN A 148 17.22 3.52 9.79
CA GLN A 148 16.85 2.22 9.21
C GLN A 148 17.21 1.04 10.13
N GLU A 149 17.53 1.30 11.40
CA GLU A 149 18.03 0.31 12.36
C GLU A 149 17.03 -0.80 12.65
N ASP A 150 15.73 -0.53 12.49
CA ASP A 150 14.66 -1.47 12.80
C ASP A 150 14.13 -2.24 11.57
N ASP A 151 14.40 -1.80 10.32
CA ASP A 151 13.81 -2.37 9.09
C ASP A 151 14.87 -2.90 8.08
N TYR A 152 16.17 -2.79 8.38
CA TYR A 152 17.24 -3.14 7.42
C TYR A 152 17.23 -4.60 6.93
N TYR A 153 16.59 -5.49 7.69
CA TYR A 153 16.50 -6.94 7.43
C TYR A 153 15.11 -7.44 7.06
N ASN A 154 14.13 -6.54 6.98
CA ASN A 154 12.74 -6.84 6.64
C ASN A 154 12.38 -6.24 5.28
N SER A 155 13.29 -6.33 4.30
CA SER A 155 13.13 -5.63 3.02
C SER A 155 12.11 -6.26 2.07
N PHE A 156 11.72 -7.53 2.30
CA PHE A 156 10.84 -8.27 1.40
C PHE A 156 9.65 -8.89 2.14
N PRO A 157 8.43 -8.75 1.60
CA PRO A 157 8.06 -7.98 0.41
C PRO A 157 7.96 -6.46 0.67
N SER A 158 8.10 -5.66 -0.39
CA SER A 158 7.99 -4.18 -0.30
C SER A 158 6.58 -3.74 0.10
N ARG A 159 6.47 -3.03 1.23
CA ARG A 159 5.22 -2.45 1.72
C ARG A 159 4.66 -1.41 0.75
N SER A 160 5.51 -0.50 0.30
CA SER A 160 5.17 0.55 -0.67
C SER A 160 4.58 -0.02 -1.96
N THR A 161 5.16 -1.11 -2.47
CA THR A 161 4.65 -1.80 -3.66
C THR A 161 3.30 -2.47 -3.38
N ALA A 162 3.14 -3.14 -2.23
CA ALA A 162 1.89 -3.79 -1.86
C ALA A 162 0.73 -2.76 -1.74
N LEU A 163 0.98 -1.63 -1.07
CA LEU A 163 -0.02 -0.57 -0.89
C LEU A 163 -0.34 0.19 -2.19
N ALA A 164 0.66 0.40 -3.06
CA ALA A 164 0.43 0.94 -4.39
C ALA A 164 -0.46 0.01 -5.23
N PHE A 165 -0.17 -1.30 -5.20
CA PHE A 165 -0.97 -2.30 -5.91
C PHE A 165 -2.40 -2.39 -5.37
N LEU A 166 -2.57 -2.40 -4.04
CA LEU A 166 -3.89 -2.30 -3.39
C LEU A 166 -4.68 -1.12 -3.92
N SER A 167 -4.08 0.06 -3.92
CA SER A 167 -4.76 1.30 -4.33
C SER A 167 -5.15 1.29 -5.80
N ALA A 168 -4.22 0.87 -6.68
CA ALA A 168 -4.49 0.75 -8.11
C ALA A 168 -5.56 -0.30 -8.41
N GLY A 169 -5.48 -1.48 -7.78
CA GLY A 169 -6.44 -2.56 -7.94
C GLY A 169 -7.83 -2.19 -7.43
N PHE A 170 -7.90 -1.59 -6.24
CA PHE A 170 -9.17 -1.13 -5.65
C PHE A 170 -9.82 -0.05 -6.51
N LEU A 171 -9.05 0.98 -6.92
CA LEU A 171 -9.54 2.01 -7.82
C LEU A 171 -10.02 1.40 -9.13
N SER A 172 -9.22 0.56 -9.78
CA SER A 172 -9.60 -0.06 -11.05
C SER A 172 -10.90 -0.88 -10.94
N ALA A 173 -11.03 -1.69 -9.89
CA ALA A 173 -12.19 -2.55 -9.70
C ALA A 173 -13.46 -1.74 -9.38
N THR A 174 -13.36 -0.78 -8.47
CA THR A 174 -14.50 0.03 -8.04
C THR A 174 -14.91 1.06 -9.09
N PHE A 175 -13.94 1.76 -9.69
CA PHE A 175 -14.23 2.74 -10.73
C PHE A 175 -14.85 2.08 -11.96
N SER A 176 -14.35 0.93 -12.40
CA SER A 176 -14.95 0.21 -13.54
C SER A 176 -16.36 -0.31 -13.24
N ALA A 177 -16.70 -0.59 -11.98
CA ALA A 177 -18.03 -1.04 -11.59
C ALA A 177 -19.03 0.12 -11.51
N GLU A 178 -18.60 1.30 -11.05
CA GLU A 178 -19.43 2.51 -10.96
C GLU A 178 -19.61 3.22 -12.32
N TYR A 179 -18.61 3.13 -13.20
CA TYR A 179 -18.57 3.81 -14.49
C TYR A 179 -18.27 2.84 -15.65
N PRO A 180 -19.23 1.96 -16.01
CA PRO A 180 -19.10 1.02 -17.12
C PRO A 180 -19.11 1.66 -18.51
#